data_AF-A0A067FD42-F1
#
_entry.id   AF-A0A067FD42-F1
#
_cell.length_a   1.000
_cell.length_b   1.000
_cell.length_c   1.000
_cell.angle_alpha   90.00
_cell.angle_beta   90.00
_cell.angle_gamma   90.00
#
_symmetry.space_group_name_H-M   'P 1'
#
loop_
_entity.id
_entity.type
_entity.pdbx_description
1 polymer ?
#
loop_
_entity_poly.entity_id
_entity_poly.type
_entity_poly.pdbx_seq_one_letter_code
_entity_poly.pdbx_strand_id
1 'polypeptide(L)'
;VIDYKTQQNRLFPLLASAYAFRFVGEWLKWLYTDVTQRLQANDFSTLPEAHACTAGLKSLTTTATADGIEECRKLCGGHGYLCSSGLPELFAVYVPACTYEGDNIVLLLQVARFLMKTVSQLGYGNMPVGTTTYMGRAEQLMQCHCGVQKAEDWLNPSAILEAFEARAIRMSVACAQNLSKFTNQEEGFAELAADLVEAAVAHCQLIVVSKFIEKLQQDIPGKGVKPILEILCHIYALHLVHKHLGDFVSTGCITAKQASLANEQLRSLYSQVFTCVK
;
A
#
# COMPACT_ATOMS: atom_id res chain seq x y z
N VAL A 1 6.12 14.58 24.92
CA VAL A 1 6.07 14.90 23.47
C VAL A 1 5.01 14.12 22.71
N ILE A 2 4.63 12.91 23.15
CA ILE A 2 3.64 12.07 22.46
C ILE A 2 2.21 12.66 22.44
N ASP A 3 1.88 13.59 23.35
CA ASP A 3 0.60 14.31 23.33
C ASP A 3 0.46 15.26 22.12
N TYR A 4 1.56 15.67 21.49
CA TYR A 4 1.53 16.60 20.35
C TYR A 4 1.04 15.89 19.09
N LYS A 5 0.07 16.50 18.39
CA LYS A 5 -0.49 15.94 17.15
C LYS A 5 0.56 15.78 16.04
N THR A 6 1.58 16.64 16.02
CA THR A 6 2.73 16.49 15.11
C THR A 6 3.53 15.22 15.39
N GLN A 7 3.76 14.88 16.68
CA GLN A 7 4.44 13.64 17.06
C GLN A 7 3.59 12.41 16.69
N GLN A 8 2.28 12.48 16.95
CA GLN A 8 1.33 11.40 16.63
C GLN A 8 1.23 11.15 15.12
N ASN A 9 1.11 12.20 14.31
CA ASN A 9 1.03 12.10 12.85
C ASN A 9 2.31 11.53 12.20
N ARG A 10 3.44 11.62 12.90
CA ARG A 10 4.72 11.05 12.44
C ARG A 10 4.91 9.61 12.94
N LEU A 11 4.53 9.30 14.19
CA LEU A 11 4.78 8.00 14.81
C LEU A 11 3.67 6.97 14.56
N PHE A 12 2.39 7.35 14.71
CA PHE A 12 1.28 6.39 14.64
C PHE A 12 1.09 5.76 13.26
N PRO A 13 1.32 6.46 12.13
CA PRO A 13 1.38 5.80 10.83
C PRO A 13 2.48 4.75 10.72
N LEU A 14 3.63 4.94 11.38
CA LEU A 14 4.72 3.94 11.41
C LEU A 14 4.32 2.73 12.25
N LEU A 15 3.67 2.95 13.40
CA LEU A 15 3.11 1.87 14.21
C LEU A 15 2.07 1.06 13.41
N ALA A 16 1.15 1.75 12.73
CA ALA A 16 0.17 1.12 11.86
C ALA A 16 0.82 0.35 10.71
N SER A 17 1.86 0.91 10.09
CA SER A 17 2.64 0.27 9.02
C SER A 17 3.34 -1.00 9.51
N ALA A 18 3.88 -1.02 10.74
CA ALA A 18 4.50 -2.22 11.30
C ALA A 18 3.51 -3.40 11.39
N TYR A 19 2.28 -3.15 11.82
CA TYR A 19 1.22 -4.18 11.84
C TYR A 19 0.73 -4.55 10.44
N ALA A 20 0.57 -3.56 9.56
CA ALA A 20 0.20 -3.80 8.16
C ALA A 20 1.22 -4.71 7.46
N PHE A 21 2.52 -4.44 7.65
CA PHE A 21 3.61 -5.22 7.09
C PHE A 21 3.73 -6.60 7.75
N ARG A 22 3.41 -6.71 9.03
CA ARG A 22 3.31 -8.01 9.69
C ARG A 22 2.26 -8.89 9.04
N PHE A 23 1.06 -8.36 8.81
CA PHE A 23 -0.05 -9.14 8.24
C PHE A 23 0.14 -9.43 6.75
N VAL A 24 0.70 -8.51 5.96
CA VAL A 24 1.05 -8.83 4.57
C VAL A 24 2.16 -9.88 4.50
N GLY A 25 3.08 -9.93 5.47
CA GLY A 25 4.08 -10.99 5.62
C GLY A 25 3.47 -12.36 5.95
N GLU A 26 2.44 -12.41 6.79
CA GLU A 26 1.66 -13.64 7.04
C GLU A 26 0.99 -14.15 5.76
N TRP A 27 0.38 -13.24 5.00
CA TRP A 27 -0.21 -13.57 3.70
C TRP A 27 0.84 -14.05 2.68
N LEU A 28 2.02 -13.42 2.62
CA LEU A 28 3.11 -13.86 1.74
C LEU A 28 3.60 -15.27 2.08
N LYS A 29 3.58 -15.68 3.35
CA LYS A 29 3.89 -17.06 3.75
C LYS A 29 2.85 -18.05 3.22
N TRP A 30 1.57 -17.68 3.24
CA TRP A 30 0.52 -18.47 2.60
C TRP A 30 0.73 -18.53 1.07
N LEU A 31 1.00 -17.40 0.42
CA LEU A 31 1.23 -17.33 -1.03
C LEU A 31 2.41 -18.21 -1.45
N TYR A 32 3.51 -18.20 -0.68
CA TYR A 32 4.65 -19.08 -0.91
C TYR A 32 4.24 -20.56 -0.87
N THR A 33 3.38 -20.94 0.08
CA THR A 33 2.90 -22.32 0.22
C THR A 33 2.00 -22.69 -0.96
N ASP A 34 1.06 -21.82 -1.36
CA ASP A 34 0.16 -22.03 -2.51
C ASP A 34 0.95 -22.19 -3.82
N VAL A 35 1.88 -21.27 -4.09
CA VAL A 35 2.73 -21.32 -5.30
C VAL A 35 3.58 -22.59 -5.31
N THR A 36 4.16 -22.99 -4.18
CA THR A 36 4.97 -24.21 -4.11
C THR A 36 4.12 -25.46 -4.43
N GLN A 37 2.89 -25.53 -3.92
CA GLN A 37 1.98 -26.64 -4.21
C GLN A 37 1.56 -26.69 -5.69
N ARG A 38 1.24 -25.54 -6.28
CA ARG A 38 0.91 -25.43 -7.71
C ARG A 38 2.09 -25.83 -8.61
N LEU A 39 3.30 -25.40 -8.27
CA LEU A 39 4.51 -25.79 -8.99
C LEU A 39 4.74 -27.31 -8.95
N GLN A 40 4.50 -27.96 -7.81
CA GLN A 40 4.57 -29.43 -7.72
C GLN A 40 3.53 -30.14 -8.61
N ALA A 41 2.39 -29.49 -8.87
CA ALA A 41 1.37 -29.95 -9.81
C ALA A 41 1.60 -29.51 -11.26
N ASN A 42 2.74 -28.89 -11.58
CA ASN A 42 3.05 -28.27 -12.89
C ASN A 42 2.05 -27.18 -13.32
N ASP A 43 1.39 -26.51 -12.36
CA ASP A 43 0.57 -25.32 -12.60
C ASP A 43 1.42 -24.05 -12.41
N PHE A 44 1.67 -23.35 -13.51
CA PHE A 44 2.45 -22.10 -13.53
C PHE A 44 1.57 -20.85 -13.68
N SER A 45 0.24 -21.00 -13.63
CA SER A 45 -0.72 -19.92 -13.95
C SER A 45 -0.59 -18.70 -13.05
N THR A 46 -0.26 -18.89 -11.76
CA THR A 46 -0.15 -17.81 -10.76
C THR A 46 1.29 -17.29 -10.58
N LEU A 47 2.28 -17.91 -11.23
CA LEU A 47 3.70 -17.56 -11.05
C LEU A 47 4.02 -16.10 -11.43
N PRO A 48 3.48 -15.53 -12.54
CA PRO A 48 3.72 -14.12 -12.88
C PRO A 48 3.19 -13.16 -11.80
N GLU A 49 2.01 -13.44 -11.25
CA GLU A 49 1.40 -12.63 -10.20
C GLU A 49 2.21 -12.72 -8.90
N ALA A 50 2.58 -13.95 -8.50
CA ALA A 50 3.37 -14.18 -7.30
C ALA A 50 4.71 -13.44 -7.35
N HIS A 51 5.37 -13.47 -8.51
CA HIS A 51 6.61 -12.72 -8.73
C HIS A 51 6.41 -11.21 -8.60
N ALA A 52 5.40 -10.64 -9.27
CA ALA A 52 5.11 -9.21 -9.18
C ALA A 52 4.75 -8.78 -7.75
N CYS A 53 3.91 -9.54 -7.05
CA CYS A 53 3.53 -9.24 -5.67
C CYS A 53 4.73 -9.27 -4.72
N THR A 54 5.57 -10.32 -4.81
CA THR A 54 6.73 -10.46 -3.92
C THR A 54 7.79 -9.39 -4.19
N ALA A 55 8.09 -9.08 -5.46
CA ALA A 55 9.01 -8.00 -5.84
C ALA A 55 8.51 -6.63 -5.36
N GLY A 56 7.24 -6.31 -5.61
CA GLY A 56 6.62 -5.05 -5.23
C GLY A 56 6.53 -4.87 -3.71
N LEU A 57 6.10 -5.90 -2.98
CA LEU A 57 6.01 -5.84 -1.53
C LEU A 57 7.38 -5.77 -0.86
N LYS A 58 8.41 -6.44 -1.39
CA LYS A 58 9.79 -6.26 -0.91
C LYS A 58 10.19 -4.79 -1.06
N SER A 59 10.01 -4.20 -2.24
CA SER A 59 10.37 -2.81 -2.48
C SER A 59 9.60 -1.83 -1.59
N LEU A 60 8.27 -1.95 -1.53
CA LEU A 60 7.41 -1.08 -0.72
C LEU A 60 7.76 -1.15 0.77
N THR A 61 7.84 -2.35 1.32
CA THR A 61 8.01 -2.53 2.78
C THR A 61 9.41 -2.18 3.25
N THR A 62 10.45 -2.50 2.46
CA THR A 62 11.83 -2.13 2.82
C THR A 62 12.06 -0.63 2.74
N THR A 63 11.56 0.03 1.69
CA THR A 63 11.64 1.51 1.56
C THR A 63 10.93 2.18 2.74
N ALA A 64 9.66 1.82 2.99
CA ALA A 64 8.88 2.42 4.07
C ALA A 64 9.47 2.16 5.47
N THR A 65 10.07 0.98 5.69
CA THR A 65 10.69 0.64 6.97
C THR A 65 12.01 1.37 7.18
N ALA A 66 12.85 1.50 6.15
CA ALA A 66 14.10 2.24 6.24
C ALA A 66 13.85 3.72 6.59
N ASP A 67 12.91 4.35 5.88
CA ASP A 67 12.49 5.73 6.17
C ASP A 67 11.86 5.84 7.57
N GLY A 68 11.04 4.86 7.96
CA GLY A 68 10.40 4.81 9.26
C GLY A 68 11.37 4.69 10.43
N ILE A 69 12.44 3.89 10.31
CA ILE A 69 13.47 3.76 11.36
C ILE A 69 14.18 5.10 11.56
N GLU A 70 14.58 5.76 10.46
CA GLU A 70 15.24 7.06 10.54
C GLU A 70 14.29 8.16 11.07
N GLU A 71 13.00 8.08 10.74
CA GLU A 71 12.00 8.98 11.28
C GLU A 71 11.78 8.77 12.79
N CYS A 72 11.77 7.52 13.27
CA CYS A 72 11.77 7.19 14.69
C CYS A 72 13.00 7.78 15.41
N ARG A 73 14.18 7.73 14.78
CA ARG A 73 15.39 8.37 15.31
C ARG A 73 15.21 9.87 15.49
N LYS A 74 14.64 10.57 14.48
CA LYS A 74 14.33 12.01 14.56
C LYS A 74 13.27 12.32 15.63
N LEU A 75 12.30 11.43 15.83
CA LEU A 75 11.24 11.59 16.85
C LEU A 75 11.77 11.54 18.29
N CYS A 76 12.95 10.96 18.51
CA CYS A 76 13.66 10.96 19.80
C CYS A 76 14.53 12.22 20.04
N GLY A 77 14.52 13.19 19.11
CA GLY A 77 15.27 14.44 19.25
C GLY A 77 16.78 14.23 19.37
N GLY A 78 17.47 15.10 20.13
CA GLY A 78 18.93 15.04 20.27
C GLY A 78 19.43 13.71 20.85
N HIS A 79 18.69 13.08 21.77
CA HIS A 79 19.09 11.79 22.33
C HIS A 79 18.98 10.62 21.33
N GLY A 80 18.15 10.75 20.29
CA GLY A 80 18.10 9.79 19.19
C GLY A 80 19.37 9.76 18.33
N TYR A 81 20.26 10.75 18.46
CA TYR A 81 21.56 10.75 17.77
C TYR A 81 22.57 9.79 18.42
N LEU A 82 22.46 9.55 19.74
CA LEU A 82 23.40 8.71 20.47
C LEU A 82 23.26 7.24 20.07
N CYS A 83 24.37 6.53 19.90
CA CYS A 83 24.35 5.08 19.61
C CYS A 83 23.62 4.28 20.70
N SER A 84 23.62 4.75 21.95
CA SER A 84 22.88 4.13 23.05
C SER A 84 21.36 4.15 22.88
N SER A 85 20.81 4.94 21.94
CA SER A 85 19.40 4.87 21.57
C SER A 85 19.06 3.63 20.71
N GLY A 86 20.06 2.96 20.12
CA GLY A 86 19.91 1.80 19.23
C GLY A 86 19.43 2.13 17.81
N LEU A 87 18.83 3.29 17.58
CA LEU A 87 18.23 3.67 16.29
C LEU A 87 19.25 3.93 15.17
N PRO A 88 20.43 4.56 15.40
CA PRO A 88 21.44 4.70 14.36
C PRO A 88 21.94 3.36 13.82
N GLU A 89 22.21 2.40 14.70
CA GLU A 89 22.67 1.05 14.32
C GLU A 89 21.57 0.28 13.61
N LEU A 90 20.33 0.35 14.12
CA LEU A 90 19.16 -0.27 13.50
C LEU A 90 18.94 0.22 12.06
N PHE A 91 19.07 1.53 11.80
CA PHE A 91 18.97 2.07 10.45
C PHE A 91 20.11 1.55 9.56
N ALA A 92 21.35 1.64 10.04
CA ALA A 92 22.54 1.26 9.30
C ALA A 92 22.52 -0.22 8.89
N VAL A 93 22.06 -1.12 9.76
CA VAL A 93 21.98 -2.55 9.45
C VAL A 93 20.78 -2.89 8.57
N TYR A 94 19.71 -2.09 8.61
CA TYR A 94 18.48 -2.36 7.85
C TYR A 94 18.52 -1.83 6.41
N VAL A 95 19.09 -0.64 6.17
CA VAL A 95 19.03 0.03 4.85
C VAL A 95 19.55 -0.80 3.67
N PRO A 96 20.52 -1.75 3.81
CA PRO A 96 20.91 -2.64 2.71
C PRO A 96 19.75 -3.50 2.15
N ALA A 97 18.68 -3.69 2.92
CA ALA A 97 17.46 -4.38 2.47
C ALA A 97 16.80 -3.70 1.27
N CYS A 98 17.08 -2.42 1.03
CA CYS A 98 16.59 -1.70 -0.15
C CYS A 98 17.39 -2.01 -1.43
N THR A 99 18.48 -2.78 -1.32
CA THR A 99 19.43 -3.03 -2.43
C THR A 99 19.69 -4.51 -2.67
N TYR A 100 19.94 -5.32 -1.62
CA TYR A 100 20.10 -6.76 -1.81
C TYR A 100 18.80 -7.40 -2.32
N GLU A 101 18.89 -8.57 -2.95
CA GLU A 101 17.76 -9.28 -3.56
C GLU A 101 16.99 -8.43 -4.61
N GLY A 102 17.68 -7.46 -5.20
CA GLY A 102 17.16 -6.56 -6.24
C GLY A 102 16.97 -5.13 -5.74
N ASP A 103 17.46 -4.17 -6.54
CA ASP A 103 17.21 -2.75 -6.33
C ASP A 103 15.70 -2.45 -6.28
N ASN A 104 15.28 -1.65 -5.32
CA ASN A 104 13.86 -1.39 -5.07
C ASN A 104 13.13 -0.74 -6.27
N ILE A 105 13.79 0.11 -7.06
CA ILE A 105 13.19 0.72 -8.26
C ILE A 105 13.10 -0.30 -9.38
N VAL A 106 14.16 -1.09 -9.59
CA VAL A 106 14.15 -2.18 -10.59
C VAL A 106 13.02 -3.19 -10.31
N LEU A 107 12.80 -3.55 -9.04
CA LEU A 107 11.70 -4.44 -8.66
C LEU A 107 10.33 -3.82 -8.93
N LEU A 108 10.14 -2.52 -8.69
CA LEU A 108 8.88 -1.83 -9.01
C LEU A 108 8.64 -1.75 -10.53
N LEU A 109 9.69 -1.62 -11.35
CA LEU A 109 9.57 -1.69 -12.80
C LEU A 109 9.12 -3.09 -13.28
N GLN A 110 9.50 -4.17 -12.60
CA GLN A 110 8.98 -5.51 -12.90
C GLN A 110 7.48 -5.60 -12.61
N VAL A 111 7.03 -5.02 -11.49
CA VAL A 111 5.59 -4.89 -11.19
C VAL A 111 4.88 -4.07 -12.25
N ALA A 112 5.44 -2.94 -12.65
CA ALA A 112 4.86 -2.10 -13.68
C ALA A 112 4.67 -2.85 -15.01
N ARG A 113 5.65 -3.64 -15.45
CA ARG A 113 5.50 -4.51 -16.65
C ARG A 113 4.36 -5.51 -16.50
N PHE A 114 4.23 -6.14 -15.33
CA PHE A 114 3.12 -7.04 -15.03
C PHE A 114 1.77 -6.32 -15.08
N LEU A 115 1.67 -5.10 -14.54
CA LEU A 115 0.45 -4.29 -14.58
C LEU A 115 0.10 -3.87 -16.02
N MET A 116 1.08 -3.39 -16.81
CA MET A 116 0.83 -3.01 -18.22
C MET A 116 0.35 -4.21 -19.04
N LYS A 117 0.94 -5.39 -18.84
CA LYS A 117 0.47 -6.62 -19.47
C LYS A 117 -0.96 -6.97 -19.04
N THR A 118 -1.28 -6.84 -17.76
CA THR A 118 -2.64 -7.11 -17.25
C THR A 118 -3.67 -6.14 -17.83
N VAL A 119 -3.34 -4.84 -17.88
CA VAL A 119 -4.19 -3.81 -18.48
C VAL A 119 -4.42 -4.07 -19.97
N SER A 120 -3.38 -4.49 -20.71
CA SER A 120 -3.50 -4.81 -22.14
C SER A 120 -4.46 -5.99 -22.44
N GLN A 121 -4.75 -6.82 -21.43
CA GLN A 121 -5.64 -7.97 -21.55
C GLN A 121 -7.08 -7.65 -21.16
N LEU A 122 -7.36 -6.47 -20.60
CA LEU A 122 -8.71 -6.02 -20.28
C LEU A 122 -9.55 -5.94 -21.56
N GLY A 123 -10.76 -6.49 -21.53
CA GLY A 123 -11.66 -6.52 -22.68
C GLY A 123 -11.49 -7.73 -23.63
N TYR A 124 -10.43 -8.53 -23.48
CA TYR A 124 -10.20 -9.74 -24.29
C TYR A 124 -10.75 -11.03 -23.66
N GLY A 125 -11.66 -10.92 -22.69
CA GLY A 125 -12.32 -12.06 -22.02
C GLY A 125 -11.46 -12.78 -20.97
N ASN A 126 -10.19 -12.44 -20.81
CA ASN A 126 -9.34 -12.92 -19.73
C ASN A 126 -9.60 -12.12 -18.46
N MET A 127 -10.29 -12.73 -17.49
CA MET A 127 -10.54 -12.09 -16.20
C MET A 127 -9.26 -12.08 -15.35
N PRO A 128 -8.79 -10.91 -14.89
CA PRO A 128 -7.71 -10.84 -13.91
C PRO A 128 -8.06 -11.61 -12.64
N VAL A 129 -7.05 -12.21 -12.00
CA VAL A 129 -7.21 -13.04 -10.81
C VAL A 129 -6.31 -12.55 -9.66
N GLY A 130 -6.51 -13.10 -8.47
CA GLY A 130 -5.70 -12.78 -7.30
C GLY A 130 -5.74 -11.29 -6.96
N THR A 131 -4.57 -10.71 -6.74
CA THR A 131 -4.35 -9.29 -6.39
C THR A 131 -4.74 -8.31 -7.51
N THR A 132 -4.90 -8.76 -8.75
CA THR A 132 -5.37 -7.93 -9.87
C THR A 132 -6.85 -8.09 -10.19
N THR A 133 -7.60 -8.90 -9.43
CA THR A 133 -9.05 -9.12 -9.65
C THR A 133 -9.86 -7.82 -9.75
N TYR A 134 -9.48 -6.79 -8.99
CA TYR A 134 -10.13 -5.47 -9.04
C TYR A 134 -10.08 -4.83 -10.44
N MET A 135 -9.05 -5.13 -11.25
CA MET A 135 -8.92 -4.63 -12.61
C MET A 135 -10.02 -5.15 -13.54
N GLY A 136 -10.64 -6.30 -13.23
CA GLY A 136 -11.82 -6.80 -13.95
C GLY A 136 -13.05 -5.88 -13.81
N ARG A 137 -13.07 -5.00 -12.79
CA ARG A 137 -14.10 -3.97 -12.58
C ARG A 137 -13.65 -2.59 -13.07
N ALA A 138 -12.70 -2.53 -14.00
CA ALA A 138 -12.14 -1.26 -14.49
C ALA A 138 -13.22 -0.27 -14.94
N GLU A 139 -14.21 -0.68 -15.74
CA GLU A 139 -15.27 0.23 -16.21
C GLU A 139 -16.01 0.93 -15.05
N GLN A 140 -16.40 0.16 -14.03
CA GLN A 140 -17.04 0.69 -12.82
C GLN A 140 -16.10 1.62 -12.04
N LEU A 141 -14.85 1.20 -11.80
CA LEU A 141 -13.89 1.96 -11.01
C LEU A 141 -13.43 3.26 -11.70
N MET A 142 -13.42 3.28 -13.04
CA MET A 142 -13.14 4.47 -13.84
C MET A 142 -14.29 5.51 -13.79
N GLN A 143 -15.48 5.10 -13.33
CA GLN A 143 -16.67 5.96 -13.19
C GLN A 143 -17.17 6.08 -11.74
N CYS A 144 -16.42 5.53 -10.77
CA CYS A 144 -16.85 5.53 -9.38
C CYS A 144 -16.97 6.94 -8.81
N HIS A 145 -17.88 7.08 -7.84
CA HIS A 145 -18.04 8.26 -7.03
C HIS A 145 -18.08 7.80 -5.58
N CYS A 146 -17.16 8.31 -4.76
CA CYS A 146 -17.08 7.95 -3.36
C CYS A 146 -18.36 8.38 -2.64
N GLY A 147 -18.98 7.46 -1.91
CA GLY A 147 -20.22 7.71 -1.15
C GLY A 147 -20.01 8.40 0.20
N VAL A 148 -18.77 8.77 0.56
CA VAL A 148 -18.46 9.38 1.87
C VAL A 148 -19.10 10.76 2.00
N GLN A 149 -19.83 10.98 3.09
CA GLN A 149 -20.48 12.26 3.42
C GLN A 149 -20.02 12.83 4.76
N LYS A 150 -19.55 11.98 5.69
CA LYS A 150 -19.00 12.34 7.01
C LYS A 150 -17.70 11.57 7.30
N ALA A 151 -16.96 12.02 8.31
CA ALA A 151 -15.64 11.48 8.64
C ALA A 151 -15.68 9.98 8.97
N GLU A 152 -16.72 9.52 9.67
CA GLU A 152 -16.86 8.12 10.10
C GLU A 152 -17.12 7.16 8.93
N ASP A 153 -17.60 7.65 7.78
CA ASP A 153 -17.84 6.80 6.61
C ASP A 153 -16.51 6.23 6.06
N TRP A 154 -15.38 6.90 6.33
CA TRP A 154 -14.05 6.38 6.02
C TRP A 154 -13.64 5.16 6.86
N LEU A 155 -14.39 4.82 7.91
CA LEU A 155 -14.21 3.56 8.65
C LEU A 155 -14.88 2.37 7.95
N ASN A 156 -15.58 2.59 6.84
CA ASN A 156 -16.14 1.52 6.04
C ASN A 156 -15.04 0.87 5.18
N PRO A 157 -14.71 -0.42 5.39
CA PRO A 157 -13.67 -1.10 4.61
C PRO A 157 -13.94 -1.09 3.10
N SER A 158 -15.21 -1.16 2.67
CA SER A 158 -15.56 -1.12 1.26
C SER A 158 -15.28 0.24 0.61
N ALA A 159 -15.49 1.34 1.35
CA ALA A 159 -15.18 2.69 0.86
C ALA A 159 -13.66 2.90 0.71
N ILE A 160 -12.87 2.39 1.66
CA ILE A 160 -11.40 2.38 1.57
C ILE A 160 -10.95 1.54 0.37
N LEU A 161 -11.44 0.32 0.22
CA LEU A 161 -11.02 -0.55 -0.87
C LEU A 161 -11.35 0.05 -2.23
N GLU A 162 -12.58 0.54 -2.44
CA GLU A 162 -12.97 1.18 -3.70
C GLU A 162 -12.07 2.38 -4.03
N ALA A 163 -11.72 3.20 -3.03
CA ALA A 163 -10.80 4.33 -3.19
C ALA A 163 -9.41 3.90 -3.68
N PHE A 164 -8.82 2.87 -3.06
CA PHE A 164 -7.48 2.39 -3.43
C PHE A 164 -7.48 1.62 -4.75
N GLU A 165 -8.52 0.83 -5.02
CA GLU A 165 -8.73 0.13 -6.29
C GLU A 165 -8.88 1.12 -7.43
N ALA A 166 -9.70 2.16 -7.27
CA ALA A 166 -9.89 3.23 -8.24
C ALA A 166 -8.58 3.99 -8.51
N ARG A 167 -7.82 4.34 -7.47
CA ARG A 167 -6.49 4.95 -7.62
C ARG A 167 -5.56 4.07 -8.44
N ALA A 168 -5.38 2.81 -8.04
CA ALA A 168 -4.42 1.90 -8.66
C ALA A 168 -4.76 1.60 -10.14
N ILE A 169 -6.05 1.36 -10.46
CA ILE A 169 -6.47 1.09 -11.84
C ILE A 169 -6.32 2.33 -12.72
N ARG A 170 -6.66 3.52 -12.22
CA ARG A 170 -6.55 4.77 -13.00
C ARG A 170 -5.12 5.10 -13.36
N MET A 171 -4.20 4.99 -12.40
CA MET A 171 -2.78 5.18 -12.66
C MET A 171 -2.27 4.16 -13.67
N SER A 172 -2.62 2.88 -13.50
CA SER A 172 -2.21 1.80 -14.42
C SER A 172 -2.74 2.01 -15.84
N VAL A 173 -4.01 2.37 -15.99
CA VAL A 173 -4.64 2.65 -17.29
C VAL A 173 -4.06 3.90 -17.94
N ALA A 174 -3.80 4.96 -17.18
CA ALA A 174 -3.17 6.18 -17.70
C ALA A 174 -1.76 5.89 -18.24
N CYS A 175 -0.95 5.12 -17.51
CA CYS A 175 0.37 4.69 -17.99
C CYS A 175 0.26 3.85 -19.27
N ALA A 176 -0.67 2.89 -19.32
CA ALA A 176 -0.87 2.07 -20.52
C ALA A 176 -1.33 2.89 -21.74
N GLN A 177 -2.21 3.88 -21.53
CA GLN A 177 -2.66 4.81 -22.58
C GLN A 177 -1.56 5.75 -23.06
N ASN A 178 -0.64 6.16 -22.19
CA ASN A 178 0.51 6.96 -22.60
C ASN A 178 1.54 6.10 -23.33
N LEU A 179 1.76 4.87 -22.87
CA LEU A 179 2.67 3.92 -23.49
C LEU A 179 2.24 3.55 -24.92
N SER A 180 0.93 3.43 -25.18
CA SER A 180 0.41 3.14 -26.52
C SER A 180 0.63 4.25 -27.55
N LYS A 181 1.01 5.47 -27.11
CA LYS A 181 1.35 6.59 -28.00
C LYS A 181 2.76 6.48 -28.60
N PHE A 182 3.60 5.60 -28.05
CA PHE A 182 4.96 5.39 -28.53
C PHE A 182 5.00 4.27 -29.58
N THR A 183 5.66 4.52 -30.71
CA THR A 183 5.91 3.50 -31.73
C THR A 183 6.78 2.37 -31.19
N ASN A 184 7.82 2.71 -30.42
CA ASN A 184 8.66 1.75 -29.71
C ASN A 184 8.21 1.65 -28.26
N GLN A 185 7.65 0.50 -27.89
CA GLN A 185 7.11 0.28 -26.55
C GLN A 185 8.18 0.27 -25.45
N GLU A 186 9.41 -0.18 -25.74
CA GLU A 186 10.48 -0.16 -24.73
C GLU A 186 11.03 1.25 -24.50
N GLU A 187 11.08 2.08 -25.55
CA GLU A 187 11.43 3.50 -25.43
C GLU A 187 10.38 4.24 -24.60
N GLY A 188 9.09 4.03 -24.89
CA GLY A 188 8.00 4.60 -24.09
C GLY A 188 8.01 4.12 -22.64
N PHE A 189 8.38 2.85 -22.40
CA PHE A 189 8.48 2.32 -21.04
C PHE A 189 9.62 2.98 -20.26
N ALA A 190 10.76 3.23 -20.92
CA ALA A 190 11.88 3.95 -20.31
C ALA A 190 11.53 5.43 -20.03
N GLU A 191 10.86 6.10 -20.97
CA GLU A 191 10.43 7.49 -20.82
C GLU A 191 9.41 7.67 -19.68
N LEU A 192 8.46 6.75 -19.56
CA LEU A 192 7.40 6.78 -18.54
C LEU A 192 7.77 6.05 -17.24
N ALA A 193 9.05 5.69 -17.05
CA ALA A 193 9.48 4.83 -15.94
C ALA A 193 9.09 5.38 -14.56
N ALA A 194 9.11 6.70 -14.37
CA ALA A 194 8.69 7.34 -13.12
C ALA A 194 7.19 7.10 -12.83
N ASP A 195 6.32 7.40 -13.80
CA ASP A 195 4.87 7.20 -13.70
C ASP A 195 4.51 5.71 -13.48
N LEU A 196 5.24 4.84 -14.17
CA LEU A 196 5.12 3.38 -14.05
C LEU A 196 5.47 2.88 -12.65
N VAL A 197 6.53 3.42 -12.03
CA VAL A 197 6.91 3.12 -10.65
C VAL A 197 5.83 3.60 -9.68
N GLU A 198 5.28 4.79 -9.86
CA GLU A 198 4.20 5.29 -8.99
C GLU A 198 2.92 4.44 -9.09
N ALA A 199 2.54 4.01 -10.30
CA ALA A 199 1.43 3.08 -10.50
C ALA A 199 1.67 1.72 -9.82
N ALA A 200 2.90 1.20 -9.89
CA ALA A 200 3.30 -0.03 -9.19
C ALA A 200 3.22 0.13 -7.67
N VAL A 201 3.67 1.27 -7.12
CA VAL A 201 3.57 1.58 -5.68
C VAL A 201 2.11 1.65 -5.24
N ALA A 202 1.23 2.31 -6.01
CA ALA A 202 -0.19 2.40 -5.71
C ALA A 202 -0.84 1.00 -5.65
N HIS A 203 -0.49 0.11 -6.58
CA HIS A 203 -0.94 -1.28 -6.55
C HIS A 203 -0.43 -2.05 -5.32
N CYS A 204 0.85 -1.90 -4.97
CA CYS A 204 1.41 -2.57 -3.79
C CYS A 204 0.76 -2.07 -2.48
N GLN A 205 0.48 -0.76 -2.38
CA GLN A 205 -0.22 -0.18 -1.24
C GLN A 205 -1.65 -0.72 -1.11
N LEU A 206 -2.38 -0.89 -2.23
CA LEU A 206 -3.69 -1.54 -2.25
C LEU A 206 -3.62 -2.98 -1.72
N ILE A 207 -2.57 -3.75 -2.08
CA ILE A 207 -2.38 -5.10 -1.53
C ILE A 207 -2.24 -5.04 -0.02
N VAL A 208 -1.38 -4.17 0.53
CA VAL A 208 -1.18 -4.09 1.98
C VAL A 208 -2.47 -3.69 2.71
N VAL A 209 -3.21 -2.69 2.19
CA VAL A 209 -4.50 -2.27 2.76
C VAL A 209 -5.52 -3.40 2.75
N SER A 210 -5.66 -4.10 1.61
CA SER A 210 -6.61 -5.21 1.51
C SER A 210 -6.27 -6.35 2.45
N LYS A 211 -4.99 -6.72 2.59
CA LYS A 211 -4.57 -7.79 3.52
C LYS A 211 -4.73 -7.43 4.99
N PHE A 212 -4.61 -6.15 5.34
CA PHE A 212 -4.95 -5.71 6.70
C PHE A 212 -6.47 -5.84 6.93
N ILE A 213 -7.30 -5.35 6.01
CA ILE A 213 -8.76 -5.47 6.11
C ILE A 213 -9.20 -6.94 6.20
N GLU A 214 -8.64 -7.82 5.35
CA GLU A 214 -8.91 -9.27 5.38
C GLU A 214 -8.49 -9.89 6.72
N LYS A 215 -7.36 -9.47 7.30
CA LYS A 215 -6.94 -9.96 8.63
C LYS A 215 -7.98 -9.65 9.71
N LEU A 216 -8.59 -8.47 9.65
CA LEU A 216 -9.61 -8.06 10.61
C LEU A 216 -10.93 -8.82 10.46
N GLN A 217 -11.16 -9.53 9.35
CA GLN A 217 -12.31 -10.41 9.19
C GLN A 217 -12.14 -11.76 9.90
N GLN A 218 -10.90 -12.11 10.28
CA GLN A 218 -10.60 -13.33 11.02
C GLN A 218 -10.98 -13.20 12.50
N ASP A 219 -11.01 -14.35 13.19
CA ASP A 219 -11.08 -14.39 14.65
C ASP A 219 -9.72 -13.97 15.23
N ILE A 220 -9.74 -12.97 16.10
CA ILE A 220 -8.55 -12.40 16.73
C ILE A 220 -8.75 -12.50 18.24
N PRO A 221 -8.09 -13.44 18.92
CA PRO A 221 -8.28 -13.65 20.34
C PRO A 221 -7.74 -12.47 21.15
N GLY A 222 -8.38 -12.22 22.30
CA GLY A 222 -7.98 -11.18 23.24
C GLY A 222 -8.97 -10.01 23.31
N LYS A 223 -9.43 -9.70 24.52
CA LYS A 223 -10.38 -8.60 24.76
C LYS A 223 -9.73 -7.27 24.39
N GLY A 224 -10.36 -6.51 23.50
CA GLY A 224 -9.91 -5.18 23.08
C GLY A 224 -8.80 -5.16 22.01
N VAL A 225 -8.27 -6.32 21.60
CA VAL A 225 -7.18 -6.39 20.60
C VAL A 225 -7.69 -5.99 19.21
N LYS A 226 -8.78 -6.60 18.75
CA LYS A 226 -9.35 -6.35 17.42
C LYS A 226 -9.73 -4.87 17.20
N PRO A 227 -10.41 -4.17 18.14
CA PRO A 227 -10.66 -2.73 18.01
C PRO A 227 -9.40 -1.87 17.82
N ILE A 228 -8.29 -2.21 18.51
CA ILE A 228 -7.03 -1.47 18.34
C ILE A 228 -6.45 -1.73 16.95
N LEU A 229 -6.49 -2.98 16.47
CA LEU A 229 -6.02 -3.32 15.12
C LEU A 229 -6.89 -2.66 14.04
N GLU A 230 -8.20 -2.53 14.26
CA GLU A 230 -9.09 -1.77 13.39
C GLU A 230 -8.65 -0.30 13.32
N ILE A 231 -8.39 0.35 14.45
CA ILE A 231 -7.88 1.73 14.47
C ILE A 231 -6.57 1.86 13.69
N LEU A 232 -5.62 0.93 13.88
CA LEU A 232 -4.35 0.94 13.16
C LEU A 232 -4.54 0.71 11.65
N CYS A 233 -5.46 -0.17 11.24
CA CYS A 233 -5.78 -0.40 9.83
C CYS A 233 -6.27 0.89 9.16
N HIS A 234 -7.21 1.59 9.80
CA HIS A 234 -7.72 2.86 9.30
C HIS A 234 -6.65 3.95 9.30
N ILE A 235 -5.79 4.02 10.32
CA ILE A 235 -4.65 4.95 10.32
C ILE A 235 -3.73 4.69 9.13
N TYR A 236 -3.38 3.43 8.86
CA TYR A 236 -2.52 3.08 7.73
C TYR A 236 -3.15 3.55 6.40
N ALA A 237 -4.41 3.18 6.16
CA ALA A 237 -5.12 3.54 4.93
C ALA A 237 -5.28 5.06 4.77
N LEU A 238 -5.81 5.75 5.79
CA LEU A 238 -6.09 7.19 5.69
C LEU A 238 -4.81 8.03 5.68
N HIS A 239 -3.73 7.57 6.32
CA HIS A 239 -2.43 8.21 6.16
C HIS A 239 -1.92 8.15 4.72
N LEU A 240 -2.09 7.01 4.04
CA LEU A 240 -1.74 6.90 2.61
C LEU A 240 -2.65 7.75 1.72
N VAL A 241 -3.95 7.84 2.03
CA VAL A 241 -4.88 8.78 1.35
C VAL A 241 -4.39 10.21 1.49
N HIS A 242 -3.96 10.61 2.69
CA HIS A 242 -3.41 11.95 2.92
C HIS A 242 -2.08 12.16 2.18
N LYS A 243 -1.15 11.21 2.28
CA LYS A 243 0.19 11.30 1.69
C LYS A 243 0.17 11.35 0.17
N HIS A 244 -0.75 10.62 -0.46
CA HIS A 244 -0.89 10.50 -1.92
C HIS A 244 -2.18 11.17 -2.42
N LEU A 245 -2.60 12.25 -1.76
CA LEU A 245 -3.89 12.89 -2.03
C LEU A 245 -4.08 13.29 -3.50
N GLY A 246 -3.00 13.71 -4.17
CA GLY A 246 -3.01 14.07 -5.59
C GLY A 246 -3.55 12.93 -6.46
N ASP A 247 -3.08 11.71 -6.24
CA ASP A 247 -3.49 10.53 -7.00
C ASP A 247 -4.98 10.23 -6.78
N PHE A 248 -5.43 10.26 -5.52
CA PHE A 248 -6.82 9.99 -5.15
C PHE A 248 -7.78 11.03 -5.73
N VAL A 249 -7.43 12.32 -5.69
CA VAL A 249 -8.28 13.39 -6.26
C VAL A 249 -8.23 13.39 -7.79
N SER A 250 -7.09 13.04 -8.40
CA SER A 250 -6.96 12.90 -9.86
C SER A 250 -7.87 11.82 -10.44
N THR A 251 -8.38 10.92 -9.60
CA THR A 251 -9.45 10.01 -10.01
C THR A 251 -10.78 10.73 -10.27
N GLY A 252 -11.07 11.85 -9.62
CA GLY A 252 -12.44 12.40 -9.62
C GLY A 252 -13.47 11.53 -8.88
N CYS A 253 -13.10 10.34 -8.40
CA CYS A 253 -13.93 9.50 -7.55
C CYS A 253 -13.96 10.05 -6.11
N ILE A 254 -12.87 10.68 -5.65
CA ILE A 254 -12.79 11.34 -4.35
C ILE A 254 -12.68 12.86 -4.55
N THR A 255 -13.55 13.59 -3.87
CA THR A 255 -13.53 15.06 -3.87
C THR A 255 -12.60 15.62 -2.78
N ALA A 256 -12.17 16.88 -2.94
CA ALA A 256 -11.39 17.59 -1.91
C ALA A 256 -12.11 17.65 -0.55
N LYS A 257 -13.44 17.74 -0.54
CA LYS A 257 -14.26 17.68 0.69
C LYS A 257 -14.12 16.33 1.38
N GLN A 258 -14.22 15.22 0.64
CA GLN A 258 -14.09 13.87 1.18
C GLN A 258 -12.67 13.59 1.68
N ALA A 259 -11.66 14.12 1.00
CA ALA A 259 -10.28 14.08 1.50
C ALA A 259 -10.10 14.86 2.81
N SER A 260 -10.76 16.01 2.96
CA SER A 260 -10.76 16.74 4.24
C SER A 260 -11.40 15.91 5.36
N LEU A 261 -12.50 15.20 5.07
CA LEU A 261 -13.14 14.28 6.01
C LEU A 261 -12.22 13.09 6.37
N ALA A 262 -11.42 12.58 5.43
CA ALA A 262 -10.40 11.56 5.71
C ALA A 262 -9.37 12.08 6.73
N ASN A 263 -8.91 13.32 6.55
CA ASN A 263 -7.95 13.96 7.47
C ASN A 263 -8.57 14.22 8.85
N GLU A 264 -9.85 14.57 8.92
CA GLU A 264 -10.59 14.68 10.18
C GLU A 264 -10.66 13.35 10.91
N GLN A 265 -11.04 12.29 10.19
CA GLN A 265 -11.10 10.94 10.76
C GLN A 265 -9.73 10.46 11.22
N LEU A 266 -8.67 10.70 10.45
CA LEU A 266 -7.30 10.36 10.82
C LEU A 266 -6.86 11.05 12.13
N ARG A 267 -7.18 12.33 12.32
CA ARG A 267 -6.90 13.05 13.58
C ARG A 267 -7.67 12.49 14.77
N SER A 268 -8.92 12.06 14.55
CA SER A 268 -9.75 11.39 15.56
C SER A 268 -9.11 10.07 15.99
N LEU A 269 -8.69 9.25 15.03
CA LEU A 269 -8.04 7.95 15.28
C LEU A 269 -6.74 8.10 16.08
N TYR A 270 -5.94 9.13 15.82
CA TYR A 270 -4.75 9.41 16.64
C TYR A 270 -5.09 9.65 18.12
N SER A 271 -6.19 10.34 18.42
CA SER A 271 -6.64 10.52 19.80
C SER A 271 -7.05 9.18 20.44
N GLN A 272 -7.70 8.29 19.67
CA GLN A 272 -8.15 6.98 20.16
C GLN A 272 -6.97 6.03 20.45
N VAL A 273 -5.97 5.96 19.58
CA VAL A 273 -4.74 5.18 19.85
C VAL A 273 -4.09 5.68 21.13
N PHE A 274 -4.00 6.99 21.30
CA PHE A 274 -3.37 7.58 22.47
C PHE A 274 -4.09 7.20 23.78
N THR A 275 -5.42 7.17 23.79
CA THR A 275 -6.19 6.75 24.97
C THR A 275 -6.01 5.26 25.31
N CYS A 276 -5.71 4.40 24.34
CA CYS A 276 -5.45 2.98 24.60
C CYS A 276 -4.07 2.71 25.20
N VAL A 277 -3.13 3.66 25.10
CA VAL A 277 -1.75 3.53 25.61
C VAL A 277 -1.61 4.06 27.04
N LYS A 278 -2.61 4.78 27.56
CA LYS A 278 -2.69 5.21 28.97
C LYS A 278 -3.48 4.23 29.80
#